data_AF-I7MI26-F1
#
_entry.id   AF-I7MI26-F1
#
_cell.length_a   1.000
_cell.length_b   1.000
_cell.length_c   1.000
_cell.angle_alpha   90.00
_cell.angle_beta   90.00
_cell.angle_gamma   90.00
#
_symmetry.space_group_name_H-M   'P 1'
#
loop_
_entity.id
_entity.type
_entity.pdbx_description
1 polymer ?
#
loop_
_entity_poly.entity_id
_entity_poly.type
_entity_poly.pdbx_seq_one_letter_code
_entity_poly.pdbx_strand_id
1 'polypeptide(L)'
;MKTLSKKSRTDYFQALHEQNFQKINIYQAYIMSSKLQDLKISYEKYVNENTKKMFTFAIGLSIVGLSASLFYQRFIFPRMYPLQFEYKKMKSTINKIQSNQKSIIQLSIIKRIKICKDGIVFNFSVLKDLDKKPLGSSRGQTSNPFLPPFEDGLFVQELSKTHTLLFNKYAVVKNHMLVVTTQFEYQNSLINQNDFSAAHKVLLTLKGFWFFNSGPDAGASQQHKHMQVMPYEARADTPILNILHKRARKQPSECQYFLYEPFQFKHIIKVLRQMQEEESVESYGEYLQECYIDCMKILKNLEQTGDSQKIKQAYNMIVMDNFMLIVIRKQEKTESSPYIAINGMGFTGSFLLKSFQEIQKNDHINPFDLLKEVCVEIDEKEKIAIQSQYLLQQIENQECNEQQQLIHQKEHEPIKSEQIL
;
A
#
# COMPACT_ATOMS: atom_id res chain seq x y z
N MET A 1 -45.25 90.47 49.05
CA MET A 1 -45.28 89.26 49.92
C MET A 1 -44.07 89.33 50.87
N LYS A 2 -44.11 90.06 51.99
CA LYS A 2 -44.92 89.76 53.18
C LYS A 2 -45.12 88.24 53.34
N THR A 3 -44.13 87.66 54.03
CA THR A 3 -44.09 86.35 54.72
C THR A 3 -44.80 85.18 54.05
N LEU A 4 -44.20 84.66 52.98
CA LEU A 4 -44.15 83.22 52.77
C LEU A 4 -43.35 82.62 53.96
N SER A 5 -43.89 81.60 54.62
CA SER A 5 -43.26 80.98 55.80
C SER A 5 -41.85 80.49 55.46
N LYS A 6 -40.92 80.47 56.44
CA LYS A 6 -39.54 79.97 56.23
C LYS A 6 -39.50 78.63 55.49
N LYS A 7 -40.46 77.74 55.76
CA LYS A 7 -40.63 76.43 55.12
C LYS A 7 -40.84 76.55 53.59
N SER A 8 -41.75 77.42 53.16
CA SER A 8 -42.07 77.60 51.73
C SER A 8 -40.95 78.20 50.87
N ARG A 9 -40.00 78.95 51.47
CA ARG A 9 -38.81 79.43 50.74
C ARG A 9 -37.77 78.33 50.58
N THR A 10 -37.53 77.54 51.62
CA THR A 10 -36.58 76.42 51.57
C THR A 10 -37.04 75.38 50.54
N ASP A 11 -38.34 75.06 50.53
CA ASP A 11 -38.92 74.10 49.57
C ASP A 11 -38.77 74.61 48.12
N TYR A 12 -38.93 75.91 47.87
CA TYR A 12 -38.75 76.50 46.54
C TYR A 12 -37.28 76.45 46.06
N PHE A 13 -36.32 76.80 46.92
CA PHE A 13 -34.91 76.75 46.56
C PHE A 13 -34.40 75.31 46.40
N GLN A 14 -34.90 74.37 47.18
CA GLN A 14 -34.57 72.95 47.04
C GLN A 14 -35.13 72.38 45.73
N ALA A 15 -36.38 72.71 45.39
CA ALA A 15 -36.96 72.34 44.10
C ALA A 15 -36.20 72.95 42.91
N LEU A 16 -35.76 74.21 43.00
CA LEU A 16 -34.97 74.85 41.96
C LEU A 16 -33.58 74.21 41.81
N HIS A 17 -32.95 73.82 42.93
CA HIS A 17 -31.65 73.17 42.92
C HIS A 17 -31.74 71.75 42.34
N GLU A 18 -32.75 70.96 42.71
CA GLU A 18 -33.00 69.63 42.14
C GLU A 18 -33.28 69.70 40.63
N GLN A 19 -34.08 70.69 40.19
CA GLN A 19 -34.40 70.88 38.78
C GLN A 19 -33.17 71.27 37.95
N ASN A 20 -32.28 72.12 38.50
CA ASN A 20 -31.03 72.48 37.84
C ASN A 20 -30.02 71.32 37.83
N PHE A 21 -29.94 70.53 38.90
CA PHE A 21 -29.07 69.35 38.96
C PHE A 21 -29.51 68.27 37.97
N GLN A 22 -30.83 68.05 37.82
CA GLN A 22 -31.38 67.16 36.79
C GLN A 22 -31.04 67.65 35.38
N LYS A 23 -31.15 68.95 35.09
CA LYS A 23 -30.78 69.51 33.77
C LYS A 23 -29.30 69.34 33.45
N ILE A 24 -28.40 69.56 34.42
CA ILE A 24 -26.95 69.38 34.23
C ILE A 24 -26.63 67.89 33.97
N ASN A 25 -27.22 66.97 34.72
CA ASN A 25 -27.03 65.53 34.52
C ASN A 25 -27.56 65.06 33.15
N ILE A 26 -28.71 65.57 32.69
CA ILE A 26 -29.25 65.27 31.36
C ILE A 26 -28.31 65.78 30.26
N TYR A 27 -27.76 66.99 30.41
CA TYR A 27 -26.86 67.56 29.41
C TYR A 27 -25.51 66.84 29.35
N GLN A 28 -24.96 66.46 30.52
CA GLN A 28 -23.73 65.65 30.59
C GLN A 28 -23.95 64.23 30.02
N ALA A 29 -25.09 63.60 30.32
CA ALA A 29 -25.46 62.30 29.74
C ALA A 29 -25.61 62.38 28.20
N TYR A 30 -26.21 63.46 27.69
CA TYR A 30 -26.35 63.69 26.25
C TYR A 30 -24.98 63.83 25.55
N ILE A 31 -24.08 64.66 26.09
CA ILE A 31 -22.73 64.84 25.53
C ILE A 31 -21.93 63.53 25.58
N MET A 32 -22.03 62.77 26.67
CA MET A 32 -21.35 61.49 26.81
C MET A 32 -21.90 60.45 25.83
N SER A 33 -23.21 60.44 25.58
CA SER A 33 -23.84 59.55 24.58
C SER A 33 -23.40 59.89 23.15
N SER A 34 -23.33 61.18 22.79
CA SER A 34 -22.88 61.64 21.47
C SER A 34 -21.42 61.27 21.23
N LYS A 35 -20.53 61.51 22.21
CA LYS A 35 -19.11 61.13 22.09
C LYS A 35 -18.92 59.61 21.97
N LEU A 36 -19.70 58.81 22.70
CA LEU A 36 -19.71 57.35 22.58
C LEU A 36 -20.19 56.89 21.20
N GLN A 37 -21.18 57.57 20.64
CA GLN A 37 -21.72 57.25 19.31
C GLN A 37 -20.73 57.60 18.20
N ASP A 38 -20.03 58.74 18.31
CA ASP A 38 -18.95 59.10 17.38
C ASP A 38 -17.74 58.15 17.49
N LEU A 39 -17.37 57.74 18.72
CA LEU A 39 -16.32 56.74 18.93
C LEU A 39 -16.71 55.38 18.35
N LYS A 40 -17.98 54.99 18.50
CA LYS A 40 -18.52 53.75 17.93
C LYS A 40 -18.50 53.78 16.40
N ILE A 41 -18.93 54.89 15.78
CA ILE A 41 -18.88 55.06 14.32
C ILE A 41 -17.44 55.04 13.81
N SER A 42 -16.53 55.72 14.51
CA SER A 42 -15.10 55.74 14.14
C SER A 42 -14.45 54.36 14.30
N TYR A 43 -14.75 53.65 15.39
CA TYR A 43 -14.30 52.28 15.64
C TYR A 43 -14.88 51.30 14.61
N GLU A 44 -16.18 51.35 14.31
CA GLU A 44 -16.82 50.52 13.29
C GLU A 44 -16.25 50.80 11.89
N LYS A 45 -15.95 52.07 11.55
CA LYS A 45 -15.32 52.44 10.28
C LYS A 45 -13.86 51.95 10.19
N TYR A 46 -13.08 52.12 11.26
CA TYR A 46 -11.67 51.70 11.33
C TYR A 46 -11.52 50.17 11.31
N VAL A 47 -12.35 49.46 12.08
CA VAL A 47 -12.39 47.99 12.09
C VAL A 47 -12.85 47.47 10.73
N ASN A 48 -13.85 48.06 10.07
CA ASN A 48 -14.34 47.56 8.80
C ASN A 48 -13.33 47.72 7.64
N GLU A 49 -12.67 48.88 7.50
CA GLU A 49 -11.69 49.13 6.43
C GLU A 49 -10.40 48.31 6.57
N ASN A 50 -9.79 48.30 7.76
CA ASN A 50 -8.53 47.60 7.98
C ASN A 50 -8.73 46.08 8.06
N THR A 51 -9.83 45.62 8.66
CA THR A 51 -10.16 44.18 8.64
C THR A 51 -10.47 43.72 7.22
N LYS A 52 -11.18 44.51 6.41
CA LYS A 52 -11.35 44.22 4.98
C LYS A 52 -10.02 44.14 4.27
N LYS A 53 -9.13 45.14 4.38
CA LYS A 53 -7.80 45.12 3.73
C LYS A 53 -6.94 43.94 4.17
N MET A 54 -6.92 43.62 5.47
CA MET A 54 -6.24 42.44 6.01
C MET A 54 -6.85 41.14 5.45
N PHE A 55 -8.17 41.06 5.34
CA PHE A 55 -8.86 39.90 4.77
C PHE A 55 -8.58 39.78 3.27
N THR A 56 -8.61 40.87 2.51
CA THR A 56 -8.28 40.89 1.08
C THR A 56 -6.79 40.56 0.85
N PHE A 57 -5.89 41.02 1.72
CA PHE A 57 -4.47 40.68 1.69
C PHE A 57 -4.22 39.23 2.06
N ALA A 58 -4.90 38.69 3.07
CA ALA A 58 -4.85 37.28 3.45
C ALA A 58 -5.43 36.37 2.36
N ILE A 59 -6.55 36.77 1.73
CA ILE A 59 -7.09 36.11 0.53
C ILE A 59 -6.07 36.21 -0.60
N GLY A 60 -5.45 37.37 -0.84
CA GLY A 60 -4.43 37.58 -1.87
C GLY A 60 -3.22 36.67 -1.67
N LEU A 61 -2.66 36.60 -0.46
CA LEU A 61 -1.59 35.67 -0.09
C LEU A 61 -2.02 34.21 -0.23
N SER A 62 -3.27 33.89 0.12
CA SER A 62 -3.82 32.54 -0.05
C SER A 62 -3.97 32.19 -1.52
N ILE A 63 -4.44 33.12 -2.36
CA ILE A 63 -4.55 32.94 -3.82
C ILE A 63 -3.16 32.82 -4.44
N VAL A 64 -2.20 33.68 -4.09
CA VAL A 64 -0.81 33.57 -4.57
C VAL A 64 -0.19 32.25 -4.12
N GLY A 65 -0.41 31.83 -2.87
CA GLY A 65 0.02 30.55 -2.35
C GLY A 65 -0.64 29.35 -3.05
N LEU A 66 -1.93 29.43 -3.34
CA LEU A 66 -2.67 28.44 -4.14
C LEU A 66 -2.15 28.39 -5.57
N SER A 67 -1.95 29.54 -6.22
CA SER A 67 -1.40 29.64 -7.57
C SER A 67 0.03 29.11 -7.63
N ALA A 68 0.88 29.43 -6.65
CA ALA A 68 2.24 28.91 -6.54
C ALA A 68 2.24 27.40 -6.27
N SER A 69 1.35 26.90 -5.42
CA SER A 69 1.17 25.47 -5.15
C SER A 69 0.68 24.72 -6.39
N LEU A 70 -0.31 25.25 -7.11
CA LEU A 70 -0.79 24.69 -8.38
C LEU A 70 0.31 24.73 -9.45
N PHE A 71 1.07 25.82 -9.55
CA PHE A 71 2.21 25.94 -10.44
C PHE A 71 3.27 24.88 -10.11
N TYR A 72 3.63 24.74 -8.84
CA TYR A 72 4.56 23.73 -8.36
C TYR A 72 4.06 22.31 -8.70
N GLN A 73 2.82 21.98 -8.34
CA GLN A 73 2.22 20.65 -8.59
C GLN A 73 2.12 20.33 -10.10
N ARG A 74 1.88 21.34 -10.94
CA ARG A 74 1.65 21.15 -12.38
C ARG A 74 2.92 21.17 -13.21
N PHE A 75 3.93 21.95 -12.82
CA PHE A 75 5.10 22.21 -13.66
C PHE A 75 6.44 21.83 -13.03
N ILE A 76 6.58 21.92 -11.71
CA ILE A 76 7.85 21.66 -11.01
C ILE A 76 7.90 20.22 -10.49
N PHE A 77 6.89 19.81 -9.71
CA PHE A 77 6.82 18.48 -9.11
C PHE A 77 6.94 17.33 -10.13
N PRO A 78 6.30 17.36 -11.32
CA PRO A 78 6.45 16.28 -12.30
C PRO A 78 7.86 16.18 -12.89
N ARG A 79 8.62 17.27 -12.90
CA ARG A 79 10.00 17.30 -13.40
C ARG A 79 11.01 16.86 -12.35
N MET A 80 10.81 17.28 -11.10
CA MET A 80 11.69 16.90 -9.99
C MET A 80 11.43 15.47 -9.49
N TYR A 81 10.17 15.05 -9.50
CA TYR A 81 9.69 13.80 -8.89
C TYR A 81 8.79 13.02 -9.86
N PRO A 82 9.31 12.62 -11.05
CA PRO A 82 8.49 12.02 -12.10
C PRO A 82 7.80 10.73 -11.65
N LEU A 83 8.50 9.84 -10.94
CA LEU A 83 7.93 8.59 -10.43
C LEU A 83 6.82 8.84 -9.41
N GLN A 84 7.05 9.71 -8.43
CA GLN A 84 6.05 10.04 -7.41
C GLN A 84 4.82 10.72 -8.03
N PHE A 85 5.02 11.54 -9.06
CA PHE A 85 3.93 12.13 -9.83
C PHE A 85 3.11 11.07 -10.57
N GLU A 86 3.76 10.12 -11.24
CA GLU A 86 3.08 9.00 -11.90
C GLU A 86 2.27 8.15 -10.91
N TYR A 87 2.82 7.83 -9.74
CA TYR A 87 2.10 7.07 -8.71
C TYR A 87 0.88 7.83 -8.19
N LYS A 88 1.01 9.14 -7.94
CA LYS A 88 -0.11 10.00 -7.53
C LYS A 88 -1.20 10.04 -8.61
N LYS A 89 -0.80 10.18 -9.87
CA LYS A 89 -1.72 10.20 -11.01
C LYS A 89 -2.45 8.86 -11.14
N MET A 90 -1.73 7.73 -11.12
CA MET A 90 -2.32 6.40 -11.19
C MET A 90 -3.30 6.17 -10.02
N LYS A 91 -2.91 6.52 -8.79
CA LYS A 91 -3.79 6.41 -7.61
C LYS A 91 -5.06 7.24 -7.75
N SER A 92 -4.96 8.45 -8.30
CA SER A 92 -6.12 9.29 -8.61
C SER A 92 -7.04 8.64 -9.64
N THR A 93 -6.48 8.07 -10.72
CA THR A 93 -7.23 7.33 -11.74
C THR A 93 -7.96 6.12 -11.13
N ILE A 94 -7.28 5.30 -10.34
CA ILE A 94 -7.86 4.15 -9.63
C ILE A 94 -9.06 4.59 -8.79
N ASN A 95 -8.88 5.62 -7.95
CA ASN A 95 -9.95 6.12 -7.09
C ASN A 95 -11.15 6.66 -7.89
N LYS A 96 -10.90 7.40 -8.97
CA LYS A 96 -11.93 7.98 -9.83
C LYS A 96 -12.76 6.91 -10.54
N ILE A 97 -12.12 5.86 -11.05
CA ILE A 97 -12.82 4.77 -11.74
C ILE A 97 -13.61 3.96 -10.72
N GLN A 98 -12.99 3.58 -9.61
CA GLN A 98 -13.62 2.76 -8.59
C GLN A 98 -14.85 3.42 -7.94
N SER A 99 -14.87 4.75 -7.77
CA SER A 99 -16.04 5.44 -7.20
C SER A 99 -17.27 5.40 -8.11
N ASN A 100 -17.08 5.15 -9.41
CA ASN A 100 -18.12 5.26 -10.43
C ASN A 100 -18.52 3.92 -11.05
N GLN A 101 -17.98 2.80 -10.57
CA GLN A 101 -18.06 1.53 -11.27
C GLN A 101 -19.04 0.54 -10.65
N LYS A 102 -19.83 -0.11 -11.51
CA LYS A 102 -20.79 -1.17 -11.14
C LYS A 102 -20.33 -2.59 -11.46
N SER A 103 -19.33 -2.75 -12.32
CA SER A 103 -18.89 -4.05 -12.85
C SER A 103 -18.00 -4.84 -11.88
N ILE A 104 -17.41 -4.19 -10.86
CA ILE A 104 -16.67 -4.88 -9.80
C ILE A 104 -17.67 -5.55 -8.88
N ILE A 105 -17.62 -6.87 -8.83
CA ILE A 105 -18.38 -7.70 -7.91
C ILE A 105 -17.54 -7.88 -6.66
N GLN A 106 -17.84 -7.08 -5.64
CA GLN A 106 -17.21 -7.20 -4.33
C GLN A 106 -17.73 -8.46 -3.63
N LEU A 107 -16.90 -9.50 -3.57
CA LEU A 107 -17.22 -10.74 -2.86
C LEU A 107 -17.24 -10.47 -1.35
N SER A 108 -18.33 -10.87 -0.70
CA SER A 108 -18.51 -10.70 0.74
C SER A 108 -18.07 -11.96 1.49
N ILE A 109 -17.33 -11.76 2.58
CA ILE A 109 -16.98 -12.84 3.52
C ILE A 109 -18.19 -13.04 4.43
N ILE A 110 -18.82 -14.20 4.35
CA ILE A 110 -19.96 -14.56 5.22
C ILE A 110 -19.46 -14.91 6.62
N LYS A 111 -18.36 -15.66 6.67
CA LYS A 111 -17.80 -16.18 7.92
C LYS A 111 -16.30 -16.28 7.81
N ARG A 112 -15.63 -15.92 8.89
CA ARG A 112 -14.19 -16.11 9.05
C ARG A 112 -13.93 -17.04 10.22
N ILE A 113 -13.13 -18.06 9.97
CA ILE A 113 -12.66 -19.02 10.96
C ILE A 113 -11.17 -18.78 11.12
N LYS A 114 -10.72 -18.71 12.37
CA LYS A 114 -9.31 -18.53 12.71
C LYS A 114 -8.81 -19.83 13.32
N ILE A 115 -7.78 -20.41 12.72
CA ILE A 115 -7.10 -21.60 13.24
C ILE A 115 -5.71 -21.17 13.67
N CYS A 116 -5.37 -21.37 14.94
CA CYS A 116 -4.03 -21.08 15.46
C CYS A 116 -3.21 -22.36 15.46
N LYS A 117 -2.04 -22.33 14.82
CA LYS A 117 -1.08 -23.43 14.84
C LYS A 117 0.32 -22.87 15.00
N ASP A 118 1.06 -23.39 15.97
CA ASP A 118 2.43 -22.98 16.30
C ASP A 118 2.58 -21.46 16.47
N GLY A 119 1.57 -20.83 17.09
CA GLY A 119 1.51 -19.38 17.33
C GLY A 119 1.08 -18.53 16.12
N ILE A 120 0.74 -19.16 14.99
CA ILE A 120 0.37 -18.47 13.74
C ILE A 120 -1.13 -18.62 13.49
N VAL A 121 -1.81 -17.50 13.20
CA VAL A 121 -3.26 -17.44 13.01
C VAL A 121 -3.65 -17.52 11.53
N PHE A 122 -4.12 -18.67 11.08
CA PHE A 122 -4.62 -18.85 9.73
C PHE A 122 -6.07 -18.38 9.61
N ASN A 123 -6.37 -17.62 8.56
CA ASN A 123 -7.73 -17.14 8.29
C ASN A 123 -8.36 -17.96 7.18
N PHE A 124 -9.48 -18.62 7.49
CA PHE A 124 -10.32 -19.30 6.52
C PHE A 124 -11.59 -18.48 6.33
N SER A 125 -11.77 -17.91 5.14
CA SER A 125 -12.87 -17.00 4.84
C SER A 125 -13.83 -17.66 3.86
N VAL A 126 -15.07 -17.88 4.30
CA VAL A 126 -16.16 -18.42 3.48
C VAL A 126 -16.78 -17.27 2.69
N LEU A 127 -16.73 -17.36 1.36
CA LEU A 127 -17.22 -16.31 0.47
C LEU A 127 -18.68 -16.56 0.07
N LYS A 128 -19.49 -15.51 0.07
CA LYS A 128 -20.82 -15.54 -0.55
C LYS A 128 -20.65 -15.60 -2.06
N ASP A 129 -21.49 -16.40 -2.72
CA ASP A 129 -21.63 -16.39 -4.17
C ASP A 129 -20.35 -16.76 -4.96
N LEU A 130 -19.38 -17.46 -4.34
CA LEU A 130 -18.18 -17.92 -5.05
C LEU A 130 -18.55 -18.90 -6.18
N ASP A 131 -19.63 -19.67 -6.00
CA ASP A 131 -20.17 -20.59 -7.00
C ASP A 131 -20.84 -19.88 -8.19
N LYS A 132 -21.16 -18.58 -8.07
CA LYS A 132 -21.65 -17.76 -9.19
C LYS A 132 -20.53 -17.29 -10.10
N LYS A 133 -19.25 -17.45 -9.70
CA LYS A 133 -18.13 -17.23 -10.61
C LYS A 133 -18.20 -18.33 -11.67
N PRO A 134 -18.22 -17.99 -12.98
CA PRO A 134 -18.18 -19.01 -14.01
C PRO A 134 -16.95 -19.89 -13.76
N LEU A 135 -17.18 -21.21 -13.62
CA LEU A 135 -16.10 -22.18 -13.57
C LEU A 135 -15.25 -21.94 -14.82
N GLY A 136 -13.94 -21.74 -14.61
CA GLY A 136 -13.02 -21.22 -15.62
C GLY A 136 -13.29 -21.82 -17.00
N SER A 137 -13.45 -20.94 -17.99
CA SER A 137 -13.73 -21.29 -19.40
C SER A 137 -14.54 -22.58 -19.54
N SER A 138 -15.79 -22.58 -19.10
CA SER A 138 -16.77 -23.48 -19.72
C SER A 138 -16.57 -23.35 -21.23
N ARG A 139 -16.33 -24.50 -21.89
CA ARG A 139 -16.20 -24.61 -23.35
C ARG A 139 -17.35 -23.82 -23.99
N GLY A 140 -17.13 -22.56 -24.36
CA GLY A 140 -18.21 -21.61 -24.69
C GLY A 140 -18.02 -20.15 -24.29
N GLN A 141 -17.07 -19.77 -23.42
CA GLN A 141 -16.74 -18.34 -23.23
C GLN A 141 -15.84 -17.88 -24.39
N THR A 142 -16.41 -17.14 -25.34
CA THR A 142 -15.81 -16.82 -26.64
C THR A 142 -14.77 -15.68 -26.62
N SER A 143 -14.55 -14.99 -25.49
CA SER A 143 -13.56 -13.91 -25.40
C SER A 143 -12.72 -13.97 -24.11
N ASN A 144 -11.42 -13.73 -24.27
CA ASN A 144 -10.47 -13.58 -23.18
C ASN A 144 -10.77 -12.27 -22.42
N PRO A 145 -11.13 -12.30 -21.13
CA PRO A 145 -11.57 -11.10 -20.40
C PRO A 145 -10.45 -10.07 -20.18
N PHE A 146 -9.21 -10.44 -20.50
CA PHE A 146 -8.04 -9.58 -20.37
C PHE A 146 -7.57 -9.01 -21.71
N LEU A 147 -8.34 -9.20 -22.79
CA LEU A 147 -8.14 -8.53 -24.07
C LEU A 147 -9.27 -7.52 -24.33
N PRO A 148 -8.98 -6.43 -25.08
CA PRO A 148 -10.01 -5.47 -25.46
C PRO A 148 -11.04 -6.07 -26.43
N PRO A 149 -12.29 -5.56 -26.45
CA PRO A 149 -12.81 -4.51 -25.57
C PRO A 149 -13.02 -5.03 -24.13
N PHE A 150 -12.57 -4.23 -23.15
CA PHE A 150 -12.75 -4.55 -21.74
C PHE A 150 -14.18 -4.27 -21.31
N GLU A 151 -14.69 -5.06 -20.36
CA GLU A 151 -15.96 -4.75 -19.70
C GLU A 151 -15.89 -3.39 -18.99
N ASP A 152 -16.98 -2.62 -19.09
CA ASP A 152 -17.03 -1.23 -18.65
C ASP A 152 -16.51 -1.04 -17.22
N GLY A 153 -15.58 -0.11 -17.09
CA GLY A 153 -14.91 0.25 -15.84
C GLY A 153 -13.80 -0.70 -15.40
N LEU A 154 -13.65 -1.93 -15.93
CA LEU A 154 -12.56 -2.80 -15.47
C LEU A 154 -11.19 -2.27 -15.90
N PHE A 155 -11.11 -1.58 -17.04
CA PHE A 155 -9.90 -0.94 -17.51
C PHE A 155 -9.54 0.30 -16.70
N VAL A 156 -8.29 0.39 -16.25
CA VAL A 156 -7.78 1.53 -15.50
C VAL A 156 -6.92 2.42 -16.39
N GLN A 157 -5.84 1.85 -16.92
CA GLN A 157 -4.93 2.49 -17.88
C GLN A 157 -3.96 1.45 -18.46
N GLU A 158 -3.30 1.80 -19.55
CA GLU A 158 -2.07 1.13 -19.98
C GLU A 158 -0.93 1.46 -19.02
N LEU A 159 -0.13 0.46 -18.64
CA LEU A 159 1.06 0.63 -17.80
C LEU A 159 2.31 0.83 -18.64
N SER A 160 2.38 0.14 -19.78
CA SER A 160 3.43 0.19 -20.79
C SER A 160 2.87 -0.35 -22.12
N LYS A 161 3.72 -0.45 -23.15
CA LYS A 161 3.34 -1.12 -24.42
C LYS A 161 2.98 -2.60 -24.24
N THR A 162 3.46 -3.23 -23.18
CA THR A 162 3.33 -4.67 -22.93
C THR A 162 2.30 -5.00 -21.85
N HIS A 163 1.85 -4.03 -21.05
CA HIS A 163 1.01 -4.29 -19.89
C HIS A 163 -0.14 -3.30 -19.70
N THR A 164 -1.28 -3.83 -19.27
CA THR A 164 -2.49 -3.09 -18.92
C THR A 164 -2.86 -3.32 -17.47
N LEU A 165 -3.36 -2.28 -16.80
CA LEU A 165 -3.91 -2.35 -15.46
C LEU A 165 -5.43 -2.49 -15.51
N LEU A 166 -5.95 -3.56 -14.92
CA LEU A 166 -7.37 -3.81 -14.78
C LEU A 166 -7.77 -3.94 -13.30
N PHE A 167 -9.03 -3.68 -12.98
CA PHE A 167 -9.62 -4.16 -11.73
C PHE A 167 -9.92 -5.66 -11.81
N ASN A 168 -9.72 -6.37 -10.70
CA ASN A 168 -10.25 -7.72 -10.58
C ASN A 168 -11.78 -7.65 -10.45
N LYS A 169 -12.49 -8.22 -11.43
CA LYS A 169 -13.96 -8.28 -11.42
C LYS A 169 -14.54 -8.94 -10.17
N TYR A 170 -13.87 -9.97 -9.64
CA TYR A 170 -14.32 -10.74 -8.49
C TYR A 170 -13.42 -10.47 -7.27
N ALA A 171 -13.41 -9.23 -6.83
CA ALA A 171 -12.51 -8.76 -5.78
C ALA A 171 -13.05 -9.10 -4.37
N VAL A 172 -12.21 -9.72 -3.54
CA VAL A 172 -12.48 -9.90 -2.09
C VAL A 172 -12.09 -8.66 -1.28
N VAL A 173 -11.14 -7.88 -1.79
CA VAL A 173 -10.65 -6.65 -1.15
C VAL A 173 -10.67 -5.50 -2.14
N LYS A 174 -10.85 -4.28 -1.62
CA LYS A 174 -10.79 -3.05 -2.41
C LYS A 174 -9.40 -2.91 -3.05
N ASN A 175 -9.36 -2.37 -4.27
CA ASN A 175 -8.12 -2.18 -5.04
C ASN A 175 -7.37 -3.49 -5.32
N HIS A 176 -8.09 -4.62 -5.46
CA HIS A 176 -7.51 -5.81 -6.03
C HIS A 176 -7.39 -5.62 -7.55
N MET A 177 -6.16 -5.42 -8.01
CA MET A 177 -5.83 -5.11 -9.39
C MET A 177 -5.19 -6.30 -10.11
N LEU A 178 -5.29 -6.30 -11.43
CA LEU A 178 -4.63 -7.23 -12.32
C LEU A 178 -3.66 -6.44 -13.21
N VAL A 179 -2.40 -6.84 -13.23
CA VAL A 179 -1.41 -6.40 -14.21
C VAL A 179 -1.34 -7.49 -15.26
N VAL A 180 -1.83 -7.21 -16.46
CA VAL A 180 -2.01 -8.21 -17.51
C VAL A 180 -1.17 -7.85 -18.73
N THR A 181 -0.58 -8.84 -19.37
CA THR A 181 0.06 -8.66 -20.68
C THR A 181 -0.96 -8.18 -21.72
N THR A 182 -0.54 -7.27 -22.61
CA THR A 182 -1.41 -6.75 -23.69
C THR A 182 -1.61 -7.78 -24.80
N GLN A 183 -0.58 -8.60 -25.04
CA GLN A 183 -0.64 -9.78 -25.90
C GLN A 183 -0.83 -11.03 -25.06
N PHE A 184 -1.46 -12.06 -25.65
CA PHE A 184 -1.63 -13.33 -24.97
C PHE A 184 -0.26 -13.98 -24.72
N GLU A 185 0.11 -14.06 -23.45
CA GLU A 185 1.17 -14.93 -22.94
C GLU A 185 0.56 -15.98 -22.01
N TYR A 186 1.14 -17.18 -21.98
CA TYR A 186 0.68 -18.21 -21.05
C TYR A 186 1.01 -17.87 -19.60
N GLN A 187 0.09 -18.18 -18.70
CA GLN A 187 0.21 -17.98 -17.25
C GLN A 187 1.31 -18.85 -16.61
N ASN A 188 1.86 -19.83 -17.31
CA ASN A 188 3.00 -20.63 -16.87
C ASN A 188 4.32 -20.23 -17.56
N SER A 189 4.34 -19.14 -18.33
CA SER A 189 5.57 -18.55 -18.84
C SER A 189 6.39 -17.93 -17.70
N LEU A 190 7.71 -17.87 -17.88
CA LEU A 190 8.62 -17.17 -16.96
C LEU A 190 8.19 -15.70 -16.80
N ILE A 191 8.37 -15.16 -15.60
CA ILE A 191 8.26 -13.72 -15.35
C ILE A 191 9.53 -13.04 -15.90
N ASN A 192 9.35 -12.01 -16.70
CA ASN A 192 10.41 -11.22 -17.33
C ASN A 192 10.49 -9.81 -16.71
N GLN A 193 11.50 -9.04 -17.10
CA GLN A 193 11.71 -7.65 -16.68
C GLN A 193 10.44 -6.79 -16.82
N ASN A 194 9.76 -6.83 -17.96
CA ASN A 194 8.58 -6.00 -18.21
C ASN A 194 7.45 -6.29 -17.23
N ASP A 195 7.24 -7.58 -16.91
CA ASP A 195 6.26 -7.99 -15.90
C ASP A 195 6.62 -7.44 -14.52
N PHE A 196 7.89 -7.57 -14.12
CA PHE A 196 8.40 -7.06 -12.85
C PHE A 196 8.24 -5.55 -12.75
N SER A 197 8.66 -4.80 -13.76
CA SER A 197 8.53 -3.35 -13.82
C SER A 197 7.06 -2.92 -13.72
N ALA A 198 6.17 -3.54 -14.51
CA ALA A 198 4.75 -3.21 -14.51
C ALA A 198 4.09 -3.50 -13.14
N ALA A 199 4.35 -4.67 -12.56
CA ALA A 199 3.81 -5.06 -11.26
C ALA A 199 4.38 -4.20 -10.12
N HIS A 200 5.68 -3.88 -10.16
CA HIS A 200 6.34 -3.06 -9.14
C HIS A 200 5.80 -1.62 -9.15
N LYS A 201 5.54 -1.04 -10.32
CA LYS A 201 4.89 0.28 -10.46
C LYS A 201 3.56 0.35 -9.71
N VAL A 202 2.75 -0.69 -9.83
CA VAL A 202 1.44 -0.79 -9.16
C VAL A 202 1.61 -1.08 -7.66
N LEU A 203 2.58 -1.90 -7.27
CA LEU A 203 2.95 -2.15 -5.87
C LEU A 203 3.26 -0.84 -5.15
N LEU A 204 4.14 0.00 -5.72
CA LEU A 204 4.52 1.28 -5.14
C LEU A 204 3.32 2.24 -5.04
N THR A 205 2.48 2.27 -6.08
CA THR A 205 1.26 3.09 -6.11
C THR A 205 0.28 2.71 -4.99
N LEU A 206 0.10 1.41 -4.75
CA LEU A 206 -0.84 0.89 -3.75
C LEU A 206 -0.22 0.73 -2.37
N LYS A 207 1.11 0.90 -2.23
CA LYS A 207 1.87 0.48 -1.03
C LYS A 207 1.52 -0.97 -0.67
N GLY A 208 1.60 -1.81 -1.68
CA GLY A 208 0.99 -3.13 -1.70
C GLY A 208 2.00 -4.27 -1.69
N PHE A 209 1.48 -5.41 -2.12
CA PHE A 209 2.25 -6.56 -2.56
C PHE A 209 1.55 -7.15 -3.77
N TRP A 210 2.23 -8.02 -4.50
CA TRP A 210 1.61 -8.77 -5.58
C TRP A 210 1.95 -10.24 -5.51
N PHE A 211 1.12 -11.05 -6.15
CA PHE A 211 1.35 -12.48 -6.27
C PHE A 211 1.03 -12.98 -7.68
N PHE A 212 1.65 -14.11 -8.01
CA PHE A 212 1.52 -14.80 -9.27
C PHE A 212 1.25 -16.28 -9.03
N ASN A 213 0.28 -16.82 -9.76
CA ASN A 213 -0.05 -18.25 -9.76
C ASN A 213 0.38 -18.79 -11.12
N SER A 214 1.48 -19.54 -11.18
CA SER A 214 2.06 -20.01 -12.44
C SER A 214 1.35 -21.25 -12.98
N GLY A 215 0.15 -21.06 -13.54
CA GLY A 215 -0.66 -22.12 -14.15
C GLY A 215 -1.68 -22.79 -13.22
N PRO A 216 -2.43 -23.79 -13.71
CA PRO A 216 -3.55 -24.40 -13.01
C PRO A 216 -3.17 -25.00 -11.65
N ASP A 217 -2.05 -25.72 -11.57
CA ASP A 217 -1.59 -26.36 -10.31
C ASP A 217 -1.20 -25.34 -9.23
N ALA A 218 -0.90 -24.09 -9.62
CA ALA A 218 -0.66 -22.98 -8.70
C ALA A 218 -1.96 -22.24 -8.30
N GLY A 219 -3.13 -22.69 -8.78
CA GLY A 219 -4.44 -22.07 -8.53
C GLY A 219 -4.74 -20.88 -9.44
N ALA A 220 -4.22 -20.88 -10.68
CA ALA A 220 -4.59 -19.87 -11.67
C ALA A 220 -5.93 -20.19 -12.34
N SER A 221 -6.86 -19.23 -12.36
CA SER A 221 -8.16 -19.40 -13.02
C SER A 221 -8.21 -18.92 -14.48
N GLN A 222 -7.14 -18.31 -14.98
CA GLN A 222 -7.02 -17.77 -16.33
C GLN A 222 -5.67 -18.16 -16.93
N GLN A 223 -5.66 -18.50 -18.22
CA GLN A 223 -4.44 -18.90 -18.93
C GLN A 223 -3.63 -17.71 -19.43
N HIS A 224 -4.24 -16.54 -19.56
CA HIS A 224 -3.54 -15.33 -19.99
C HIS A 224 -2.76 -14.74 -18.81
N LYS A 225 -1.46 -14.52 -19.00
CA LYS A 225 -0.49 -14.03 -18.04
C LYS A 225 -0.93 -12.76 -17.32
N HIS A 226 -1.05 -12.86 -15.99
CA HIS A 226 -1.41 -11.76 -15.14
C HIS A 226 -0.83 -11.90 -13.72
N MET A 227 -0.47 -10.78 -13.13
CA MET A 227 -0.08 -10.63 -11.73
C MET A 227 -1.23 -9.96 -10.97
N GLN A 228 -1.45 -10.39 -9.73
CA GLN A 228 -2.49 -9.87 -8.85
C GLN A 228 -1.88 -8.95 -7.81
N VAL A 229 -2.26 -7.68 -7.80
CA VAL A 229 -1.71 -6.65 -6.90
C VAL A 229 -2.79 -6.17 -5.95
N MET A 230 -2.47 -6.01 -4.66
CA MET A 230 -3.41 -5.44 -3.70
C MET A 230 -2.71 -4.62 -2.62
N PRO A 231 -3.41 -3.68 -1.95
CA PRO A 231 -2.84 -2.94 -0.83
C PRO A 231 -2.46 -3.86 0.32
N TYR A 232 -1.32 -3.60 0.95
CA TYR A 232 -0.85 -4.39 2.09
C TYR A 232 -1.82 -4.29 3.27
N GLU A 233 -2.34 -3.09 3.53
CA GLU A 233 -3.33 -2.83 4.58
C GLU A 233 -4.61 -3.67 4.45
N ALA A 234 -5.01 -4.01 3.21
CA ALA A 234 -6.19 -4.83 2.95
C ALA A 234 -6.02 -6.30 3.37
N ARG A 235 -4.79 -6.71 3.67
CA ARG A 235 -4.39 -8.06 4.08
C ARG A 235 -3.45 -8.03 5.29
N ALA A 236 -3.52 -6.98 6.11
CA ALA A 236 -2.78 -6.90 7.37
C ALA A 236 -3.16 -8.04 8.35
N ASP A 237 -4.30 -8.71 8.10
CA ASP A 237 -4.73 -9.90 8.83
C ASP A 237 -3.99 -11.20 8.43
N THR A 238 -3.06 -11.14 7.46
CA THR A 238 -2.30 -12.31 6.98
C THR A 238 -0.97 -12.47 7.72
N PRO A 239 -0.86 -13.35 8.73
CA PRO A 239 0.28 -13.31 9.65
C PRO A 239 1.58 -13.74 9.00
N ILE A 240 1.57 -14.68 8.06
CA ILE A 240 2.81 -15.15 7.43
C ILE A 240 3.41 -14.02 6.58
N LEU A 241 2.58 -13.29 5.82
CA LEU A 241 3.04 -12.11 5.08
C LEU A 241 3.74 -11.12 6.01
N ASN A 242 3.11 -10.79 7.14
CA ASN A 242 3.65 -9.86 8.13
C ASN A 242 4.95 -10.38 8.78
N ILE A 243 5.03 -11.68 9.08
CA ILE A 243 6.22 -12.32 9.67
C ILE A 243 7.39 -12.22 8.69
N LEU A 244 7.17 -12.63 7.43
CA LEU A 244 8.19 -12.58 6.38
C LEU A 244 8.62 -11.14 6.10
N HIS A 245 7.66 -10.21 6.02
CA HIS A 245 7.94 -8.78 5.83
C HIS A 245 8.84 -8.23 6.92
N LYS A 246 8.52 -8.51 8.20
CA LYS A 246 9.33 -8.08 9.35
C LYS A 246 10.70 -8.75 9.38
N ARG A 247 10.78 -10.04 9.08
CA ARG A 247 12.04 -10.80 9.06
C ARG A 247 12.97 -10.24 7.99
N ALA A 248 12.48 -10.03 6.77
CA ALA A 248 13.26 -9.48 5.67
C ALA A 248 13.81 -8.07 5.96
N ARG A 249 13.07 -7.21 6.68
CA ARG A 249 13.59 -5.87 7.10
C ARG A 249 14.76 -5.93 8.09
N LYS A 250 14.88 -7.02 8.84
CA LYS A 250 15.97 -7.20 9.81
C LYS A 250 17.23 -7.76 9.16
N GLN A 251 17.14 -8.20 7.91
CA GLN A 251 18.26 -8.73 7.18
C GLN A 251 18.99 -7.60 6.43
N PRO A 252 20.31 -7.69 6.28
CA PRO A 252 21.06 -6.88 5.32
C PRO A 252 20.42 -6.96 3.93
N SER A 253 20.42 -5.84 3.21
CA SER A 253 19.76 -5.70 1.90
C SER A 253 20.47 -6.45 0.78
N GLU A 254 21.70 -6.91 1.01
CA GLU A 254 22.55 -7.54 0.00
C GLU A 254 22.51 -9.06 0.10
N CYS A 255 21.98 -9.66 -0.97
CA CYS A 255 22.18 -11.06 -1.34
C CYS A 255 21.81 -12.13 -0.32
N GLN A 256 20.67 -12.00 0.38
CA GLN A 256 20.25 -13.05 1.34
C GLN A 256 19.04 -13.84 0.86
N TYR A 257 19.16 -15.15 0.90
CA TYR A 257 18.05 -16.10 0.74
C TYR A 257 17.80 -16.79 2.07
N PHE A 258 16.56 -17.01 2.48
CA PHE A 258 16.29 -17.85 3.65
C PHE A 258 15.08 -18.74 3.42
N LEU A 259 14.96 -19.75 4.27
CA LEU A 259 13.78 -20.60 4.35
C LEU A 259 12.92 -20.15 5.54
N TYR A 260 11.61 -20.24 5.38
CA TYR A 260 10.68 -20.13 6.50
C TYR A 260 10.50 -21.51 7.11
N GLU A 261 11.04 -21.70 8.32
CA GLU A 261 11.17 -23.02 8.95
C GLU A 261 9.83 -23.77 9.10
N PRO A 262 8.67 -23.12 9.34
CA PRO A 262 7.39 -23.82 9.33
C PRO A 262 6.97 -24.40 7.96
N PHE A 263 7.55 -23.93 6.86
CA PHE A 263 7.30 -24.48 5.53
C PHE A 263 8.22 -25.67 5.25
N GLN A 264 7.69 -26.88 5.47
CA GLN A 264 8.37 -28.16 5.23
C GLN A 264 8.18 -28.66 3.78
N PHE A 265 8.32 -27.75 2.82
CA PHE A 265 8.15 -28.00 1.39
C PHE A 265 9.04 -27.05 0.57
N LYS A 266 9.17 -27.29 -0.73
CA LYS A 266 10.13 -26.61 -1.59
C LYS A 266 9.77 -25.16 -1.84
N HIS A 267 10.50 -24.25 -1.20
CA HIS A 267 10.30 -22.81 -1.28
C HIS A 267 11.61 -22.06 -1.04
N ILE A 268 11.63 -20.75 -1.34
CA ILE A 268 12.74 -19.85 -1.00
C ILE A 268 12.21 -18.44 -0.79
N ILE A 269 12.82 -17.70 0.13
CA ILE A 269 12.60 -16.26 0.31
C ILE A 269 13.89 -15.53 -0.04
N LYS A 270 13.85 -14.64 -1.03
CA LYS A 270 14.92 -13.70 -1.35
C LYS A 270 14.62 -12.35 -0.72
N VAL A 271 15.56 -11.82 0.06
CA VAL A 271 15.54 -10.43 0.53
C VAL A 271 15.83 -9.51 -0.66
N LEU A 272 15.05 -8.44 -0.79
CA LEU A 272 15.20 -7.46 -1.85
C LEU A 272 15.75 -6.16 -1.27
N ARG A 273 16.75 -5.57 -1.95
CA ARG A 273 17.16 -4.19 -1.67
C ARG A 273 16.00 -3.23 -1.94
N GLN A 274 16.04 -2.04 -1.34
CA GLN A 274 15.12 -0.99 -1.75
C GLN A 274 15.52 -0.44 -3.12
N MET A 275 14.52 -0.04 -3.90
CA MET A 275 14.73 0.73 -5.13
C MET A 275 15.33 2.10 -4.76
N GLN A 276 16.40 2.50 -5.45
CA GLN A 276 17.03 3.79 -5.22
C GLN A 276 16.17 4.92 -5.83
N GLU A 277 16.26 6.14 -5.28
CA GLU A 277 15.38 7.25 -5.72
C GLU A 277 15.60 7.64 -7.19
N GLU A 278 16.84 7.50 -7.67
CA GLU A 278 17.26 7.85 -9.04
C GLU A 278 17.11 6.69 -10.03
N GLU A 279 16.82 5.48 -9.53
CA GLU A 279 16.70 4.28 -10.35
C GLU A 279 15.39 4.29 -11.16
N SER A 280 15.42 3.79 -12.39
CA SER A 280 14.20 3.60 -13.18
C SER A 280 13.46 2.32 -12.76
N VAL A 281 12.15 2.27 -12.98
CA VAL A 281 11.35 1.07 -12.69
C VAL A 281 11.77 -0.10 -13.59
N GLU A 282 12.28 0.20 -14.78
CA GLU A 282 12.85 -0.75 -15.74
C GLU A 282 14.14 -1.39 -15.20
N SER A 283 15.08 -0.59 -14.70
CA SER A 283 16.33 -1.05 -14.07
C SER A 283 16.04 -1.89 -12.83
N TYR A 284 15.12 -1.43 -11.97
CA TYR A 284 14.74 -2.21 -10.80
C TYR A 284 14.02 -3.51 -11.19
N GLY A 285 13.28 -3.51 -12.31
CA GLY A 285 12.67 -4.71 -12.89
C GLY A 285 13.69 -5.74 -13.35
N GLU A 286 14.83 -5.31 -13.90
CA GLU A 286 15.96 -6.20 -14.27
C GLU A 286 16.52 -6.87 -13.02
N TYR A 287 16.81 -6.08 -11.98
CA TYR A 287 17.26 -6.61 -10.68
C TYR A 287 16.28 -7.65 -10.09
N LEU A 288 14.96 -7.38 -10.17
CA LEU A 288 13.95 -8.34 -9.71
C LEU A 288 13.93 -9.62 -10.57
N GLN A 289 14.13 -9.49 -11.88
CA GLN A 289 14.24 -10.64 -12.78
C GLN A 289 15.46 -11.50 -12.46
N GLU A 290 16.63 -10.88 -12.22
CA GLU A 290 17.84 -11.59 -11.81
C GLU A 290 17.62 -12.37 -10.52
N CYS A 291 17.06 -11.70 -9.50
CA CYS A 291 16.69 -12.33 -8.23
C CYS A 291 15.75 -13.52 -8.44
N TYR A 292 14.76 -13.39 -9.31
CA TYR A 292 13.81 -14.44 -9.65
C TYR A 292 14.50 -15.62 -10.33
N ILE A 293 15.30 -15.37 -11.36
CA ILE A 293 16.04 -16.41 -12.08
C ILE A 293 16.98 -17.16 -11.13
N ASP A 294 17.66 -16.47 -10.23
CA ASP A 294 18.52 -17.12 -9.24
C ASP A 294 17.72 -17.99 -8.27
N CYS A 295 16.59 -17.51 -7.76
CA CYS A 295 15.68 -18.35 -6.96
C CYS A 295 15.25 -19.61 -7.72
N MET A 296 14.91 -19.47 -9.01
CA MET A 296 14.47 -20.59 -9.84
C MET A 296 15.59 -21.60 -10.12
N LYS A 297 16.85 -21.14 -10.26
CA LYS A 297 18.04 -21.99 -10.36
C LYS A 297 18.30 -22.74 -9.05
N ILE A 298 18.27 -22.06 -7.90
CA ILE A 298 18.47 -22.65 -6.57
C ILE A 298 17.41 -23.73 -6.31
N LEU A 299 16.15 -23.45 -6.67
CA LEU A 299 15.05 -24.41 -6.59
C LEU A 299 15.10 -25.48 -7.70
N LYS A 300 16.08 -25.43 -8.61
CA LYS A 300 16.22 -26.32 -9.78
C LYS A 300 14.96 -26.40 -10.65
N ASN A 301 14.14 -25.35 -10.65
CA ASN A 301 12.85 -25.32 -11.33
C ASN A 301 12.92 -24.77 -12.76
N LEU A 302 14.12 -24.61 -13.32
CA LEU A 302 14.35 -24.27 -14.72
C LEU A 302 14.76 -25.53 -15.51
N GLU A 303 14.17 -25.69 -16.69
CA GLU A 303 14.53 -26.67 -17.70
C GLU A 303 14.91 -25.97 -19.00
N GLN A 304 15.96 -26.49 -19.64
CA GLN A 304 16.38 -26.02 -20.95
C GLN A 304 15.64 -26.80 -22.04
N THR A 305 14.90 -26.08 -22.87
CA THR A 305 14.19 -26.62 -24.03
C THR A 305 14.66 -25.90 -25.29
N GLY A 306 15.63 -26.51 -25.99
CA GLY A 306 16.35 -25.86 -27.09
C GLY A 306 17.07 -24.60 -26.61
N ASP A 307 16.85 -23.49 -27.31
CA ASP A 307 17.43 -22.17 -26.97
C ASP A 307 16.64 -21.40 -25.89
N SER A 308 15.57 -22.01 -25.34
CA SER A 308 14.68 -21.35 -24.38
C SER A 308 14.66 -22.04 -23.02
N GLN A 309 14.46 -21.26 -21.96
CA GLN A 309 14.22 -21.77 -20.61
C GLN A 309 12.71 -21.83 -20.33
N LYS A 310 12.28 -22.89 -19.67
CA LYS A 310 10.92 -23.07 -19.17
C LYS A 310 10.92 -23.49 -17.71
N ILE A 311 9.79 -23.30 -17.04
CA ILE A 311 9.61 -23.84 -15.69
C ILE A 311 9.32 -25.33 -15.76
N LYS A 312 9.90 -26.11 -14.83
CA LYS A 312 9.61 -27.54 -14.69
C LYS A 312 8.26 -27.78 -14.02
N GLN A 313 8.02 -27.03 -12.96
CA GLN A 313 6.83 -27.17 -12.12
C GLN A 313 6.16 -25.82 -11.90
N ALA A 314 4.84 -25.85 -11.76
CA ALA A 314 4.06 -24.71 -11.32
C ALA A 314 4.58 -24.16 -9.99
N TYR A 315 4.38 -22.87 -9.76
CA TYR A 315 4.80 -22.22 -8.53
C TYR A 315 3.88 -21.05 -8.19
N ASN A 316 3.85 -20.68 -6.92
CA ASN A 316 3.36 -19.38 -6.50
C ASN A 316 4.54 -18.47 -6.22
N MET A 317 4.38 -17.19 -6.56
CA MET A 317 5.31 -16.15 -6.17
C MET A 317 4.55 -15.03 -5.47
N ILE A 318 5.12 -14.50 -4.39
CA ILE A 318 4.62 -13.34 -3.65
C ILE A 318 5.77 -12.34 -3.54
N VAL A 319 5.53 -11.10 -3.89
CA VAL A 319 6.55 -10.04 -3.88
C VAL A 319 6.05 -8.83 -3.10
N MET A 320 6.87 -8.40 -2.16
CA MET A 320 6.75 -7.17 -1.39
C MET A 320 7.86 -6.17 -1.78
N ASP A 321 7.89 -5.02 -1.12
CA ASP A 321 8.95 -4.01 -1.26
C ASP A 321 10.33 -4.49 -0.80
N ASN A 322 10.42 -5.57 -0.04
CA ASN A 322 11.66 -6.03 0.59
C ASN A 322 11.90 -7.55 0.54
N PHE A 323 10.98 -8.33 -0.02
CA PHE A 323 11.20 -9.76 -0.23
C PHE A 323 10.42 -10.33 -1.41
N MET A 324 10.92 -11.43 -1.94
CA MET A 324 10.26 -12.31 -2.91
C MET A 324 10.20 -13.72 -2.32
N LEU A 325 9.00 -14.28 -2.19
CA LEU A 325 8.76 -15.68 -1.82
C LEU A 325 8.38 -16.47 -3.07
N ILE A 326 9.05 -17.59 -3.33
CA ILE A 326 8.67 -18.56 -4.35
C ILE A 326 8.37 -19.90 -3.67
N VAL A 327 7.24 -20.52 -4.01
CA VAL A 327 6.81 -21.83 -3.52
C VAL A 327 6.51 -22.74 -4.70
N ILE A 328 7.17 -23.91 -4.76
CA ILE A 328 6.97 -24.88 -5.84
C ILE A 328 5.74 -25.75 -5.56
N ARG A 329 4.80 -25.77 -6.51
CA ARG A 329 3.47 -26.39 -6.39
C ARG A 329 3.40 -27.69 -7.18
N LYS A 330 2.72 -28.69 -6.65
CA LYS A 330 2.42 -29.93 -7.40
C LYS A 330 0.96 -30.04 -7.86
N GLN A 331 0.03 -29.39 -7.16
CA GLN A 331 -1.41 -29.44 -7.44
C GLN A 331 -2.15 -28.28 -6.78
N GLU A 332 -3.34 -27.94 -7.26
CA GLU A 332 -4.16 -26.85 -6.72
C GLU A 332 -4.84 -27.20 -5.38
N LYS A 333 -5.43 -28.39 -5.31
CA LYS A 333 -6.34 -28.81 -4.23
C LYS A 333 -5.67 -29.78 -3.28
N THR A 334 -6.03 -29.72 -2.01
CA THR A 334 -5.47 -30.64 -1.01
C THR A 334 -6.06 -32.05 -1.19
N GLU A 335 -5.31 -33.08 -0.82
CA GLU A 335 -5.73 -34.48 -0.94
C GLU A 335 -6.68 -34.85 0.21
N SER A 336 -6.36 -34.40 1.42
CA SER A 336 -7.16 -34.64 2.64
C SER A 336 -8.47 -33.88 2.66
N SER A 337 -8.57 -32.78 1.89
CA SER A 337 -9.73 -31.90 1.84
C SER A 337 -9.92 -31.38 0.41
N PRO A 338 -10.43 -32.21 -0.53
CA PRO A 338 -10.47 -31.90 -1.98
C PRO A 338 -11.29 -30.66 -2.36
N TYR A 339 -12.00 -30.07 -1.41
CA TYR A 339 -12.76 -28.83 -1.57
C TYR A 339 -11.93 -27.57 -1.29
N ILE A 340 -10.77 -27.71 -0.64
CA ILE A 340 -9.84 -26.61 -0.34
C ILE A 340 -8.87 -26.47 -1.50
N ALA A 341 -9.08 -25.43 -2.32
CA ALA A 341 -8.15 -25.01 -3.36
C ALA A 341 -7.19 -23.94 -2.81
N ILE A 342 -5.90 -24.10 -3.06
CA ILE A 342 -4.85 -23.22 -2.55
C ILE A 342 -4.18 -22.48 -3.71
N ASN A 343 -4.17 -21.15 -3.62
CA ASN A 343 -3.40 -20.27 -4.50
C ASN A 343 -2.32 -19.52 -3.71
N GLY A 344 -1.67 -18.51 -4.32
CA GLY A 344 -0.64 -17.71 -3.65
C GLY A 344 -1.05 -17.18 -2.27
N MET A 345 -2.30 -16.77 -2.06
CA MET A 345 -2.76 -16.25 -0.77
C MET A 345 -2.77 -17.30 0.36
N GLY A 346 -2.82 -18.60 0.04
CA GLY A 346 -2.70 -19.64 1.06
C GLY A 346 -1.36 -19.55 1.80
N PHE A 347 -0.28 -19.24 1.08
CA PHE A 347 1.06 -19.10 1.63
C PHE A 347 1.27 -17.80 2.43
N THR A 348 0.30 -16.89 2.43
CA THR A 348 0.26 -15.76 3.36
C THR A 348 -0.53 -16.09 4.65
N GLY A 349 -1.10 -17.28 4.74
CA GLY A 349 -1.99 -17.70 5.83
C GLY A 349 -3.46 -17.35 5.62
N SER A 350 -3.89 -17.13 4.36
CA SER A 350 -5.27 -16.81 4.00
C SER A 350 -5.87 -17.84 3.04
N PHE A 351 -6.89 -18.55 3.51
CA PHE A 351 -7.65 -19.51 2.73
C PHE A 351 -9.03 -18.94 2.38
N LEU A 352 -9.47 -19.20 1.15
CA LEU A 352 -10.81 -18.87 0.69
C LEU A 352 -11.58 -20.17 0.47
N LEU A 353 -12.79 -20.21 1.01
CA LEU A 353 -13.66 -21.40 0.98
C LEU A 353 -14.96 -21.07 0.28
N LYS A 354 -15.53 -22.08 -0.40
CA LYS A 354 -16.84 -21.97 -1.04
C LYS A 354 -17.95 -22.14 -0.03
N SER A 355 -17.76 -23.05 0.94
CA SER A 355 -18.80 -23.33 1.93
C SER A 355 -18.24 -23.64 3.31
N PHE A 356 -19.08 -23.45 4.33
CA PHE A 356 -18.71 -23.73 5.72
C PHE A 356 -18.57 -25.24 6.02
N GLN A 357 -19.26 -26.09 5.25
CA GLN A 357 -19.20 -27.55 5.39
C GLN A 357 -17.80 -28.11 5.11
N GLU A 358 -16.96 -27.37 4.38
CA GLU A 358 -15.58 -27.75 4.05
C GLU A 358 -14.67 -27.81 5.28
N ILE A 359 -14.94 -27.01 6.31
CA ILE A 359 -14.17 -27.01 7.56
C ILE A 359 -14.79 -27.93 8.62
N GLN A 360 -16.12 -27.98 8.73
CA GLN A 360 -16.78 -28.81 9.77
C GLN A 360 -16.50 -30.30 9.66
N LYS A 361 -16.13 -30.80 8.47
CA LYS A 361 -15.80 -32.21 8.29
C LYS A 361 -14.46 -32.61 8.91
N ASN A 362 -13.63 -31.63 9.31
CA ASN A 362 -12.26 -31.86 9.71
C ASN A 362 -11.91 -31.03 10.97
N ASP A 363 -12.36 -31.46 12.15
CA ASP A 363 -12.05 -30.81 13.44
C ASP A 363 -10.54 -30.81 13.79
N HIS A 364 -9.70 -31.45 12.96
CA HIS A 364 -8.24 -31.54 13.12
C HIS A 364 -7.45 -30.90 11.97
N ILE A 365 -8.02 -29.95 11.21
CA ILE A 365 -7.27 -29.25 10.15
C ILE A 365 -6.00 -28.62 10.72
N ASN A 366 -4.86 -29.07 10.19
CA ASN A 366 -3.58 -28.40 10.34
C ASN A 366 -3.27 -27.62 9.05
N PRO A 367 -3.30 -26.27 9.07
CA PRO A 367 -3.06 -25.47 7.88
C PRO A 367 -1.67 -25.70 7.25
N PHE A 368 -0.66 -26.06 8.03
CA PHE A 368 0.66 -26.40 7.48
C PHE A 368 0.64 -27.69 6.68
N ASP A 369 -0.12 -28.69 7.13
CA ASP A 369 -0.26 -29.96 6.40
C ASP A 369 -1.01 -29.72 5.08
N LEU A 370 -2.06 -28.89 5.09
CA LEU A 370 -2.75 -28.48 3.87
C LEU A 370 -1.83 -27.78 2.86
N LEU A 371 -0.95 -26.88 3.33
CA LEU A 371 0.03 -26.22 2.46
C LEU A 371 1.07 -27.21 1.94
N LYS A 372 1.53 -28.14 2.77
CA LYS A 372 2.49 -29.19 2.39
C LYS A 372 1.91 -30.11 1.32
N GLU A 373 0.66 -30.54 1.47
CA GLU A 373 -0.05 -31.41 0.53
C GLU A 373 -0.10 -30.87 -0.90
N VAL A 374 -0.04 -29.55 -1.10
CA VAL A 374 -0.12 -28.93 -2.43
C VAL A 374 1.23 -28.53 -3.02
N CYS A 375 2.31 -28.80 -2.29
CA CYS A 375 3.67 -28.40 -2.66
C CYS A 375 4.56 -29.60 -2.97
N VAL A 376 5.63 -29.33 -3.72
CA VAL A 376 6.71 -30.30 -3.91
C VAL A 376 7.50 -30.39 -2.61
N GLU A 377 7.87 -31.61 -2.20
CA GLU A 377 8.70 -31.81 -1.01
C GLU A 377 10.09 -31.20 -1.20
N ILE A 378 10.68 -30.72 -0.10
CA ILE A 378 12.07 -30.26 -0.09
C ILE A 378 12.95 -31.38 0.44
N ASP A 379 13.95 -31.78 -0.33
CA ASP A 379 14.97 -32.73 0.13
C ASP A 379 15.80 -32.05 1.24
N GLU A 380 16.09 -32.77 2.32
CA GLU A 380 16.96 -32.28 3.40
C GLU A 380 18.33 -31.82 2.88
N LYS A 381 18.87 -32.46 1.84
CA LYS A 381 20.11 -31.98 1.18
C LYS A 381 19.91 -30.63 0.50
N GLU A 382 18.77 -30.41 -0.15
CA GLU A 382 18.45 -29.12 -0.77
C GLU A 382 18.24 -28.04 0.29
N LYS A 383 17.55 -28.38 1.38
CA LYS A 383 17.35 -27.50 2.54
C LYS A 383 18.67 -27.09 3.18
N ILE A 384 19.57 -28.05 3.44
CA ILE A 384 20.91 -27.79 3.97
C ILE A 384 21.72 -26.94 2.98
N ALA A 385 21.65 -27.21 1.68
CA ALA A 385 22.37 -26.42 0.68
C ALA A 385 21.92 -24.95 0.68
N ILE A 386 20.61 -24.69 0.69
CA ILE A 386 20.05 -23.33 0.74
C ILE A 386 20.46 -22.64 2.05
N GLN A 387 20.37 -23.34 3.18
CA GLN A 387 20.75 -22.80 4.49
C GLN A 387 22.26 -22.54 4.61
N SER A 388 23.09 -23.40 4.02
CA SER A 388 24.55 -23.25 4.02
C SER A 388 24.97 -22.06 3.17
N GLN A 389 24.36 -21.90 1.99
CA GLN A 389 24.59 -20.73 1.13
C GLN A 389 24.20 -19.43 1.85
N TYR A 390 23.07 -19.44 2.56
CA TYR A 390 22.66 -18.32 3.41
C TYR A 390 23.68 -18.02 4.51
N LEU A 391 24.18 -19.05 5.21
CA LEU A 391 25.16 -18.86 6.29
C LEU A 391 26.49 -18.31 5.77
N LEU A 392 26.99 -18.82 4.65
CA LEU A 392 28.21 -18.31 4.01
C LEU A 392 28.07 -16.83 3.64
N GLN A 393 26.93 -16.43 3.07
CA GLN A 393 26.66 -15.03 2.75
C GLN A 393 26.58 -14.14 4.01
N GLN A 394 26.11 -14.65 5.15
CA GLN A 394 26.13 -13.88 6.40
C GLN A 394 27.56 -13.64 6.88
N ILE A 395 28.43 -14.65 6.77
CA ILE A 395 29.84 -14.56 7.17
C ILE A 395 30.57 -13.54 6.29
N GLU A 396 30.44 -13.65 4.96
CA GLU A 396 31.07 -12.70 4.01
C GLU A 396 30.66 -11.25 4.29
N ASN A 397 29.38 -11.02 4.60
CA ASN A 397 28.87 -9.70 4.94
C ASN A 397 29.41 -9.19 6.29
N GLN A 398 29.56 -10.05 7.30
CA GLN A 398 30.17 -9.67 8.57
C GLN A 398 31.63 -9.27 8.38
N GLU A 399 32.40 -10.05 7.64
CA GLU A 399 33.81 -9.75 7.33
C GLU A 399 33.96 -8.43 6.57
N CYS A 400 33.10 -8.17 5.58
CA CYS A 400 33.10 -6.91 4.83
C CYS A 400 32.80 -5.70 5.74
N ASN A 401 31.82 -5.81 6.63
CA ASN A 401 31.49 -4.76 7.59
C ASN A 401 32.62 -4.49 8.59
N GLU A 402 33.28 -5.53 9.09
CA GLU A 402 34.43 -5.41 9.98
C GLU A 402 35.61 -4.72 9.28
N GLN A 403 35.89 -5.09 8.02
CA GLN A 403 36.93 -4.45 7.21
C GLN A 403 36.64 -2.96 6.95
N GLN A 404 35.39 -2.60 6.66
CA GLN A 404 34.99 -1.19 6.49
C GLN A 404 35.14 -0.39 7.79
N GLN A 405 34.81 -0.98 8.94
CA GLN A 405 35.02 -0.34 10.24
C GLN A 405 36.51 -0.14 10.55
N LEU A 406 37.37 -1.12 10.22
CA LEU A 406 38.82 -1.01 10.34
C LEU A 406 39.42 0.08 9.43
N ILE A 407 38.93 0.20 8.20
CA ILE A 407 39.35 1.28 7.27
C ILE A 407 38.93 2.64 7.82
N HIS A 408 37.68 2.78 8.28
CA HIS A 408 37.19 4.04 8.83
C HIS A 408 37.91 4.45 10.13
N GLN A 409 38.32 3.49 10.96
CA GLN A 409 39.17 3.75 12.13
C GLN A 409 40.59 4.20 11.74
N LYS A 410 41.18 3.65 10.68
CA LYS A 410 42.50 4.06 10.18
C LYS A 410 42.48 5.43 9.50
N GLU A 411 41.42 5.81 8.81
CA GLU A 411 41.27 7.14 8.20
C GLU A 411 41.04 8.25 9.24
N HIS A 412 40.63 7.90 10.45
CA HIS A 412 40.44 8.81 11.58
C HIS A 412 41.52 8.69 12.67
N GLU A 413 42.62 7.96 12.43
CA GLU A 413 43.79 8.05 13.31
C GLU A 413 44.43 9.45 13.14
N PRO A 414 44.59 10.23 14.23
CA PRO A 414 45.28 11.52 14.14
C PRO A 414 46.71 11.28 13.69
N ILE A 415 47.13 11.96 12.61
CA ILE A 415 48.51 11.98 12.16
C ILE A 415 49.38 12.36 13.36
N LYS A 416 50.10 11.39 13.94
CA LYS A 416 51.12 11.69 14.94
C LYS A 416 52.19 12.48 14.20
N SER A 417 52.24 13.78 14.46
CA SER A 417 53.36 14.63 14.07
C SER A 417 54.61 14.08 14.74
N GLU A 418 55.37 13.26 14.03
CA GLU A 418 56.75 12.96 14.41
C GLU A 418 57.51 14.29 14.38
N GLN A 419 57.94 14.71 15.57
CA GLN A 419 58.87 15.79 15.75
C GLN A 419 60.17 15.42 15.05
N ILE A 420 60.40 16.02 13.88
CA ILE A 420 61.75 16.23 13.38
C ILE A 420 62.32 17.39 14.20
N LEU A 421 63.16 17.05 15.19
CA LEU A 421 64.25 17.88 15.69
C LEU A 421 65.26 17.03 16.45
#